data_AF-A0A6N8YR98-F1
#
_entry.id   AF-A0A6N8YR98-F1
#
_cell.length_a   1.000
_cell.length_b   1.000
_cell.length_c   1.000
_cell.angle_alpha   90.00
_cell.angle_beta   90.00
_cell.angle_gamma   90.00
#
_symmetry.space_group_name_H-M   'P 1'
#
loop_
_entity.id
_entity.type
_entity.pdbx_description
1 polymer ?
#
loop_
_entity_poly.entity_id
_entity_poly.type
_entity_poly.pdbx_seq_one_letter_code
_entity_poly.pdbx_strand_id
1 'polypeptide(L)'
;MAEGVLNGKTIIVTGAGSPIGMGRHMSIALASAGANVVMMDIDGATLEASANDAREASSDEQILTVVADVTSYADAQRVVQSALDHFGGLHVLVNNAGTNQRNVGMSNTLMEP
;
A
#
# COMPACT_ATOMS: atom_id res chain seq x y z
N MET A 1 8.30 -10.71 24.61
CA MET A 1 7.54 -9.53 24.15
C MET A 1 6.12 -9.99 23.89
N ALA A 2 5.09 -9.22 24.24
CA ALA A 2 3.72 -9.60 23.92
C ALA A 2 3.58 -9.67 22.39
N GLU A 3 3.02 -10.75 21.85
CA GLU A 3 2.73 -10.84 20.42
C GLU A 3 1.79 -9.71 20.02
N GLY A 4 2.13 -8.99 18.94
CA GLY A 4 1.23 -8.00 18.36
C GLY A 4 -0.08 -8.66 17.93
N VAL A 5 -1.19 -7.93 18.01
CA VAL A 5 -2.54 -8.46 17.73
C VAL A 5 -2.72 -9.01 16.31
N LEU A 6 -1.80 -8.68 15.39
CA LEU A 6 -1.75 -9.17 14.01
C LEU A 6 -0.56 -10.08 13.73
N ASN A 7 0.09 -10.63 14.76
CA ASN A 7 1.28 -11.46 14.58
C ASN A 7 1.02 -12.62 13.58
N GLY A 8 1.91 -12.77 12.61
CA GLY A 8 1.83 -13.79 11.56
C GLY A 8 0.72 -13.56 10.52
N LYS A 9 0.00 -12.43 10.55
CA LYS A 9 -0.97 -12.07 9.50
C LYS A 9 -0.29 -11.34 8.37
N THR A 10 -0.32 -11.92 7.18
CA THR A 10 0.03 -11.25 5.92
C THR A 10 -1.11 -10.39 5.39
N ILE A 11 -0.81 -9.12 5.11
CA ILE A 11 -1.77 -8.11 4.68
C ILE A 11 -1.23 -7.38 3.46
N ILE A 12 -2.01 -7.33 2.38
CA ILE A 12 -1.71 -6.48 1.22
C ILE A 12 -2.39 -5.12 1.42
N VAL A 13 -1.64 -4.03 1.25
CA VAL A 13 -2.17 -2.66 1.23
C VAL A 13 -1.89 -2.03 -0.13
N THR A 14 -2.94 -1.73 -0.87
CA THR A 14 -2.85 -1.03 -2.16
C THR A 14 -2.85 0.48 -1.97
N GLY A 15 -2.15 1.23 -2.83
CA GLY A 15 -2.03 2.69 -2.71
C GLY A 15 -1.21 3.11 -1.49
N ALA A 16 -0.15 2.35 -1.20
CA ALA A 16 0.66 2.50 0.01
C ALA A 16 1.80 3.53 -0.12
N GLY A 17 2.06 4.06 -1.31
CA GLY A 17 3.20 4.95 -1.58
C GLY A 17 2.93 6.43 -1.33
N SER A 18 1.67 6.87 -1.28
CA SER A 18 1.35 8.29 -1.11
C SER A 18 1.83 8.82 0.26
N PRO A 19 2.67 9.88 0.31
CA PRO A 19 3.23 10.41 1.57
C PRO A 19 2.18 10.89 2.57
N ILE A 20 1.05 11.42 2.07
CA ILE A 20 -0.09 11.90 2.84
C ILE A 20 -1.25 10.89 2.86
N GLY A 21 -1.08 9.73 2.23
CA GLY A 21 -2.14 8.75 2.00
C GLY A 21 -2.39 7.86 3.22
N MET A 22 -3.64 7.39 3.34
CA MET A 22 -3.99 6.42 4.39
C MET A 22 -3.27 5.08 4.20
N GLY A 23 -2.96 4.67 2.97
CA GLY A 23 -2.24 3.43 2.68
C GLY A 23 -0.89 3.33 3.40
N ARG A 24 -0.08 4.40 3.37
CA ARG A 24 1.18 4.51 4.12
C ARG A 24 0.96 4.35 5.62
N HIS A 25 0.06 5.14 6.19
CA HIS A 25 -0.21 5.15 7.63
C HIS A 25 -0.79 3.82 8.14
N MET A 26 -1.67 3.19 7.36
CA MET A 26 -2.17 1.85 7.65
C MET A 26 -1.03 0.83 7.62
N SER A 27 -0.14 0.89 6.63
CA SER A 27 0.99 -0.04 6.53
C SER A 27 1.90 0.03 7.76
N ILE A 28 2.22 1.24 8.21
CA ILE A 28 2.99 1.49 9.45
C ILE A 28 2.27 0.86 10.66
N ALA A 29 0.99 1.19 10.85
CA ALA A 29 0.23 0.71 12.02
C ALA A 29 0.05 -0.82 12.02
N LEU A 30 -0.17 -1.44 10.86
CA LEU A 30 -0.31 -2.89 10.71
C LEU A 30 1.01 -3.60 11.02
N ALA A 31 2.13 -3.07 10.50
CA ALA A 31 3.46 -3.63 10.75
C ALA A 31 3.85 -3.52 12.24
N SER A 32 3.61 -2.37 12.88
CA SER A 32 3.80 -2.19 14.32
C SER A 32 2.90 -3.10 15.17
N ALA A 33 1.77 -3.55 14.62
CA ALA A 33 0.89 -4.54 15.25
C ALA A 33 1.32 -6.00 15.00
N GLY A 34 2.47 -6.23 14.36
CA GLY A 34 3.07 -7.55 14.12
C GLY A 34 2.70 -8.20 12.78
N ALA A 35 2.00 -7.48 11.88
CA ALA A 35 1.65 -8.03 10.57
C ALA A 35 2.89 -8.11 9.65
N ASN A 36 2.83 -9.04 8.70
CA ASN A 36 3.64 -8.98 7.49
C ASN A 36 2.87 -8.12 6.47
N VAL A 37 3.46 -7.04 5.98
CA VAL A 37 2.78 -6.06 5.14
C VAL A 37 3.39 -6.06 3.74
N VAL A 38 2.56 -6.38 2.75
CA VAL A 38 2.87 -6.19 1.34
C VAL A 38 2.34 -4.83 0.92
N MET A 39 3.24 -3.86 0.82
CA MET A 39 2.94 -2.50 0.40
C MET A 39 2.98 -2.43 -1.13
N MET A 40 1.86 -2.03 -1.72
CA MET A 40 1.69 -1.96 -3.17
C MET A 40 1.31 -0.56 -3.62
N ASP A 41 2.00 -0.05 -4.64
CA ASP A 41 1.69 1.22 -5.30
C ASP A 41 2.21 1.20 -6.75
N ILE A 42 1.73 2.11 -7.59
CA ILE A 42 2.20 2.28 -8.96
C ILE A 42 3.49 3.11 -9.01
N ASP A 43 3.70 4.00 -8.03
CA ASP A 43 4.91 4.81 -7.93
C ASP A 43 5.93 4.14 -6.99
N GLY A 44 6.95 3.53 -7.57
CA GLY A 44 7.98 2.82 -6.82
C GLY A 44 8.85 3.70 -5.91
N ALA A 45 9.06 4.97 -6.26
CA ALA A 45 9.92 5.85 -5.47
C ALA A 45 9.21 6.26 -4.17
N THR A 46 7.94 6.66 -4.28
CA THR A 46 7.13 7.02 -3.10
C THR A 46 6.77 5.79 -2.25
N LEU A 47 6.60 4.63 -2.90
CA LEU A 47 6.43 3.34 -2.23
C LEU A 47 7.63 3.01 -1.34
N GLU A 48 8.84 3.10 -1.86
CA GLU A 48 10.05 2.76 -1.10
C GLU A 48 10.28 3.74 0.07
N ALA A 49 10.03 5.04 -0.13
CA ALA A 49 10.08 6.01 0.95
C ALA A 49 9.07 5.67 2.07
N SER A 50 7.84 5.32 1.71
CA SER A 50 6.81 4.91 2.66
C SER A 50 7.13 3.59 3.36
N ALA A 51 7.78 2.67 2.66
CA ALA A 51 8.23 1.39 3.21
C ALA A 51 9.33 1.59 4.26
N ASN A 52 10.25 2.52 4.05
CA ASN A 52 11.26 2.86 5.07
C ASN A 52 10.62 3.31 6.38
N ASP A 53 9.56 4.14 6.33
CA ASP A 53 8.83 4.54 7.54
C ASP A 53 8.18 3.33 8.25
N ALA A 54 7.64 2.37 7.48
CA ALA A 54 7.04 1.16 8.03
C ALA A 54 8.09 0.24 8.66
N ARG A 55 9.26 0.10 8.04
CA ARG A 55 10.42 -0.65 8.58
C ARG A 55 10.93 -0.03 9.88
N GLU A 56 11.08 1.30 9.92
CA GLU A 56 11.50 2.02 11.13
C GLU A 56 10.55 1.80 12.31
N ALA A 57 9.24 1.68 12.03
CA ALA A 57 8.22 1.41 13.04
C ALA A 57 8.04 -0.09 13.38
N SER A 58 8.76 -0.99 12.71
CA SER A 58 8.64 -2.44 12.86
C SER A 58 9.98 -3.17 12.63
N SER A 59 10.08 -3.97 11.57
CA SER A 59 11.30 -4.67 11.12
C SER A 59 11.34 -4.76 9.60
N ASP A 60 12.54 -4.94 9.03
CA ASP A 60 12.72 -5.05 7.57
C ASP A 60 12.04 -6.32 7.02
N GLU A 61 12.11 -7.41 7.79
CA GLU A 61 11.55 -8.71 7.43
C GLU A 61 10.02 -8.71 7.35
N GLN A 62 9.35 -7.72 7.95
CA GLN A 62 7.90 -7.60 7.91
C GLN A 62 7.38 -6.85 6.69
N ILE A 63 8.24 -6.18 5.90
CA ILE A 63 7.83 -5.27 4.83
C ILE A 63 8.29 -5.78 3.47
N LEU A 64 7.32 -6.02 2.58
CA LEU A 64 7.56 -6.31 1.17
C LEU A 64 6.97 -5.22 0.29
N THR A 65 7.76 -4.63 -0.61
CA THR A 65 7.26 -3.67 -1.60
C THR A 65 6.99 -4.34 -2.94
N VAL A 66 5.86 -4.02 -3.57
CA VAL A 66 5.53 -4.50 -4.91
C VAL A 66 5.00 -3.34 -5.76
N VAL A 67 5.79 -2.93 -6.76
CA VAL A 67 5.34 -1.95 -7.75
C VAL A 67 4.37 -2.61 -8.72
N ALA A 68 3.15 -2.08 -8.80
CA ALA A 68 2.06 -2.66 -9.57
C ALA A 68 0.98 -1.63 -9.92
N ASP A 69 0.16 -1.93 -10.93
CA ASP A 69 -1.07 -1.20 -11.23
C ASP A 69 -2.29 -2.04 -10.79
N VAL A 70 -3.11 -1.51 -9.87
CA VAL A 70 -4.34 -2.18 -9.40
C VAL A 70 -5.37 -2.39 -10.50
N THR A 71 -5.28 -1.67 -11.62
CA THR A 71 -6.16 -1.86 -12.78
C THR A 71 -5.74 -3.02 -13.67
N SER A 72 -4.52 -3.55 -13.48
CA SER A 72 -3.98 -4.68 -14.23
C SER A 72 -4.22 -6.00 -13.48
N TYR A 73 -4.97 -6.91 -14.12
CA TYR A 73 -5.19 -8.25 -13.57
C TYR A 73 -3.89 -9.04 -13.37
N ALA A 74 -2.95 -8.92 -14.31
CA ALA A 74 -1.66 -9.60 -14.23
C ALA A 74 -0.84 -9.08 -13.04
N ASP A 75 -0.90 -7.78 -12.76
CA ASP A 75 -0.24 -7.20 -11.59
C ASP A 75 -0.92 -7.61 -10.29
N ALA A 76 -2.25 -7.66 -10.25
CA ALA A 76 -2.98 -8.18 -9.10
C ALA A 76 -2.58 -9.63 -8.78
N GLN A 77 -2.46 -10.48 -9.80
CA GLN A 77 -1.96 -11.86 -9.64
C GLN A 77 -0.54 -11.88 -9.09
N ARG A 78 0.35 -11.03 -9.63
CA ARG A 78 1.75 -10.93 -9.20
C ARG A 78 1.87 -10.48 -7.74
N VAL A 79 1.10 -9.48 -7.30
CA VAL A 79 1.12 -8.99 -5.91
C VAL A 79 0.68 -10.09 -4.94
N VAL A 80 -0.38 -10.83 -5.27
CA VAL A 80 -0.82 -11.98 -4.45
C VAL A 80 0.26 -13.05 -4.43
N GLN A 81 0.85 -13.39 -5.58
CA GLN A 81 1.90 -14.40 -5.64
C GLN A 81 3.13 -13.99 -4.82
N SER A 82 3.54 -12.72 -4.85
CA SER A 82 4.63 -12.22 -4.01
C SER A 82 4.34 -12.38 -2.51
N ALA A 83 3.09 -12.17 -2.07
CA ALA A 83 2.68 -12.42 -0.69
C ALA A 83 2.77 -13.92 -0.31
N LEU A 84 2.35 -14.80 -1.22
CA LEU A 84 2.44 -16.25 -1.04
C LEU A 84 3.88 -16.74 -1.00
N ASP A 85 4.72 -16.27 -1.92
CA ASP A 85 6.11 -16.70 -2.03
C ASP A 85 6.97 -16.21 -0.85
N HIS A 86 6.73 -14.97 -0.42
CA HIS A 86 7.55 -14.34 0.62
C HIS A 86 7.07 -14.63 2.04
N PHE A 87 5.75 -14.63 2.27
CA PHE A 87 5.17 -14.77 3.61
C PHE A 87 4.33 -16.05 3.79
N GLY A 88 4.21 -16.88 2.76
CA GLY A 88 3.50 -18.16 2.83
C GLY A 88 1.97 -18.05 2.85
N GLY A 89 1.39 -16.86 2.67
CA GLY A 89 -0.06 -16.69 2.74
C GLY A 89 -0.55 -15.26 2.58
N LEU A 90 -1.87 -15.11 2.49
CA LEU A 90 -2.59 -13.84 2.48
C LEU A 90 -3.82 -13.95 3.39
N HIS A 91 -3.96 -13.02 4.35
CA HIS A 91 -5.07 -13.02 5.31
C HIS A 91 -6.02 -11.85 5.11
N VAL A 92 -5.50 -10.68 4.74
CA VAL A 92 -6.28 -9.45 4.56
C VAL A 92 -5.82 -8.70 3.31
N LEU A 93 -6.78 -8.14 2.58
CA LEU A 93 -6.53 -7.21 1.49
C LEU A 93 -7.18 -5.86 1.82
N VAL A 94 -6.38 -4.81 1.83
CA VAL A 94 -6.83 -3.42 1.99
C VAL A 94 -6.86 -2.78 0.61
N ASN A 95 -8.06 -2.71 0.02
CA ASN A 95 -8.34 -2.02 -1.24
C ASN A 95 -8.42 -0.51 -1.01
N ASN A 96 -7.27 0.14 -0.85
CA ASN A 96 -7.14 1.56 -0.57
C ASN A 96 -6.69 2.39 -1.80
N ALA A 97 -6.07 1.78 -2.82
CA ALA A 97 -5.67 2.51 -4.01
C ALA A 97 -6.86 3.25 -4.64
N GLY A 98 -6.66 4.54 -4.89
CA GLY A 98 -7.69 5.40 -5.45
C GLY A 98 -7.11 6.75 -5.85
N THR A 99 -7.74 7.38 -6.82
CA THR A 99 -7.39 8.73 -7.29
C THR A 99 -8.67 9.53 -7.47
N ASN A 100 -8.60 10.83 -7.20
CA ASN A 100 -9.71 11.72 -7.50
C ASN A 100 -9.64 12.12 -8.96
N GLN A 101 -10.78 12.05 -9.65
CA GLN A 101 -10.95 12.76 -10.92
C GLN A 101 -10.83 14.25 -10.61
N ARG A 102 -9.69 14.87 -10.92
CA ARG A 102 -9.60 16.33 -10.96
C ARG A 102 -10.48 16.77 -12.12
N ASN A 103 -11.74 17.11 -11.83
CA ASN A 103 -12.64 17.65 -12.84
C ASN A 103 -11.93 18.78 -13.59
N VAL A 104 -11.68 18.56 -14.88
CA VAL A 104 -11.28 19.60 -15.85
C VAL A 104 -12.51 20.47 -16.20
N GLY A 105 -13.39 20.69 -15.22
CA GLY A 105 -14.74 21.20 -15.36
C GLY A 105 -14.95 22.58 -14.76
N MET A 106 -13.89 23.35 -14.55
CA MET A 106 -13.98 24.81 -14.52
C MET A 106 -13.32 25.35 -15.79
N SER A 107 -13.94 25.04 -16.94
CA SER A 107 -13.72 25.85 -18.12
C SER A 107 -14.18 27.27 -17.80
N ASN A 108 -13.41 28.26 -18.24
CA ASN A 108 -13.57 29.71 -18.09
C ASN A 108 -14.89 30.28 -18.69
N THR A 109 -16.05 29.65 -18.52
CA THR A 109 -17.30 30.05 -19.20
C THR A 109 -18.06 31.20 -18.51
N LEU A 110 -17.40 32.07 -17.75
CA LEU A 110 -18.03 33.29 -17.19
C LEU A 110 -17.29 34.59 -17.55
N MET A 111 -16.48 34.60 -18.60
CA MET A 111 -15.99 35.84 -19.19
C MET A 111 -16.39 35.90 -20.67
N GLU A 112 -17.62 36.37 -20.90
CA GLU A 112 -18.03 37.03 -22.14
C GLU A 112 -18.41 38.48 -21.74
N PRO A 113 -18.20 39.45 -22.64
CA PRO A 113 -17.72 40.83 -22.34
C PRO A 113 -18.65 41.74 -21.54
#